data_AF-A0A0P7JBT6-F1
#
_entry.id   AF-A0A0P7JBT6-F1
#
_cell.length_a   1.000
_cell.length_b   1.000
_cell.length_c   1.000
_cell.angle_alpha   90.00
_cell.angle_beta   90.00
_cell.angle_gamma   90.00
#
_symmetry.space_group_name_H-M   'P 1'
#
loop_
_entity.id
_entity.type
_entity.pdbx_description
1 polymer ?
#
loop_
_entity_poly.entity_id
_entity_poly.type
_entity_poly.pdbx_seq_one_letter_code
_entity_poly.pdbx_strand_id
1 'polypeptide(L)'
;MIIERFFAGALLLTVLGLLYLAWGYTAPIAYDPLGPRPYPVLILSLLALCCLFLIIRPRGEHIDLGYTPAILKKVGLCIVFLAAYAVLFEIFGFPIATALMAFGVGKLFGGKTLYCAITGVILGGLLYLLFNSLLDVPLPLGFFG
;
A
#
# COMPACT_ATOMS: atom_id res chain seq x y z
N MET A 1 20.79 -0.61 -11.13
CA MET A 1 21.60 -1.05 -9.98
C MET A 1 22.16 0.09 -9.12
N ILE A 2 23.19 0.84 -9.54
CA ILE A 2 23.77 1.91 -8.68
C ILE A 2 22.75 3.02 -8.41
N ILE A 3 22.03 3.46 -9.45
CA ILE A 3 21.03 4.53 -9.40
C ILE A 3 19.86 4.15 -8.48
N GLU A 4 19.37 2.91 -8.54
CA GLU A 4 18.28 2.43 -7.67
C GLU A 4 18.69 2.45 -6.20
N ARG A 5 19.94 2.08 -5.88
CA ARG A 5 20.44 2.10 -4.50
C ARG A 5 20.66 3.52 -4.00
N PHE A 6 21.16 4.43 -4.85
CA PHE A 6 21.25 5.84 -4.53
C PHE A 6 19.88 6.48 -4.33
N PHE A 7 18.92 6.17 -5.21
CA PHE A 7 17.55 6.64 -5.09
C PHE A 7 16.88 6.09 -3.82
N ALA A 8 16.97 4.80 -3.56
CA ALA A 8 16.45 4.18 -2.34
C ALA A 8 17.13 4.73 -1.07
N GLY A 9 18.44 5.00 -1.13
CA GLY A 9 19.19 5.63 -0.03
C GLY A 9 18.75 7.07 0.22
N ALA A 10 18.60 7.88 -0.83
CA ALA A 10 18.09 9.25 -0.72
C ALA A 10 16.65 9.26 -0.17
N LEU A 11 15.78 8.40 -0.71
CA LEU A 11 14.40 8.23 -0.26
C LEU A 11 14.36 7.78 1.20
N LEU A 12 15.23 6.86 1.62
CA LEU A 12 15.35 6.42 3.01
C LEU A 12 15.72 7.58 3.95
N LEU A 13 16.69 8.42 3.58
CA LEU A 13 17.03 9.60 4.38
C LEU A 13 15.83 10.56 4.50
N THR A 14 15.09 10.79 3.41
CA THR A 14 13.85 11.59 3.43
C THR A 14 12.81 10.97 4.37
N VAL A 15 12.59 9.66 4.27
CA VAL A 15 11.62 8.95 5.11
C VAL A 15 12.01 9.00 6.58
N LEU A 16 13.29 8.84 6.93
CA LEU A 16 13.76 8.97 8.32
C LEU A 16 13.54 10.39 8.87
N GLY A 17 13.80 11.43 8.07
CA GLY A 17 13.51 12.81 8.45
C GLY A 17 12.02 13.06 8.66
N LEU A 18 11.17 12.54 7.76
CA LEU A 18 9.72 12.62 7.90
C LEU A 18 9.21 11.83 9.12
N LEU A 19 9.82 10.70 9.43
CA LEU A 19 9.45 9.87 10.58
C LEU A 19 9.80 10.58 11.88
N TYR A 20 10.95 11.26 11.95
CA TYR A 20 11.30 12.15 13.07
C TYR A 20 10.27 13.26 13.27
N LEU A 21 9.85 13.93 12.19
CA LEU A 21 8.81 14.97 12.25
C LEU A 21 7.45 14.41 12.68
N ALA A 22 7.04 13.26 12.11
CA ALA A 22 5.79 12.59 12.45
C ALA A 22 5.75 12.13 13.90
N TRP A 23 6.89 11.74 14.47
CA TRP A 23 7.00 11.32 15.87
C TRP A 23 6.66 12.47 16.84
N GLY A 24 7.14 13.67 16.54
CA GLY A 24 6.86 14.87 17.33
C GLY A 24 5.47 15.47 17.10
N TYR A 25 4.79 15.10 16.02
CA TYR A 25 3.60 15.82 15.54
C TYR A 25 2.38 15.71 16.48
N THR A 26 2.06 16.75 17.23
CA THR A 26 0.79 16.85 17.98
C THR A 26 -0.21 17.69 17.19
N ALA A 27 -1.46 17.20 17.07
CA ALA A 27 -2.55 18.07 16.66
C ALA A 27 -2.88 19.03 17.82
N PRO A 28 -3.05 20.34 17.56
CA PRO A 28 -3.48 21.31 18.58
C PRO A 28 -4.85 20.97 19.20
N ILE A 29 -5.70 20.26 18.44
CA ILE A 29 -6.99 19.72 18.89
C ILE A 29 -7.09 18.30 18.30
N ALA A 30 -7.20 17.29 19.16
CA ALA A 30 -7.40 15.90 18.77
C ALA A 30 -8.80 15.45 19.21
N TYR A 31 -9.66 15.14 18.24
CA TYR A 31 -11.00 14.59 18.50
C TYR A 31 -11.01 13.06 18.50
N ASP A 32 -9.94 12.43 18.02
CA ASP A 32 -9.76 10.97 17.99
C ASP A 32 -8.77 10.50 19.07
N PRO A 33 -9.05 9.36 19.74
CA PRO A 33 -8.29 8.88 20.89
C PRO A 33 -6.84 8.50 20.55
N LEU A 34 -6.56 8.12 19.30
CA LEU A 34 -5.21 7.75 18.84
C LEU A 34 -4.36 8.92 18.35
N GLY A 35 -4.98 10.08 18.10
CA GLY A 35 -4.32 11.24 17.54
C GLY A 35 -3.78 11.03 16.10
N PRO A 36 -3.16 12.05 15.50
CA PRO A 36 -2.80 12.03 14.07
C PRO A 36 -1.52 11.25 13.74
N ARG A 37 -0.81 10.74 14.74
CA ARG A 37 0.56 10.19 14.61
C ARG A 37 0.63 8.75 14.08
N PRO A 38 -0.21 7.80 14.53
CA PRO A 38 0.01 6.38 14.24
C PRO A 38 0.01 6.07 12.74
N TYR A 39 -0.87 6.70 11.98
CA TYR A 39 -0.98 6.47 10.54
C TYR A 39 0.26 6.91 9.74
N PRO A 40 0.75 8.17 9.84
CA PRO A 40 2.02 8.56 9.22
C PRO A 40 3.20 7.70 9.65
N VAL A 41 3.33 7.40 10.95
CA VAL A 41 4.45 6.62 11.49
C VAL A 41 4.45 5.20 10.91
N LEU A 42 3.29 4.55 10.80
CA LEU A 42 3.16 3.22 10.22
C LEU A 42 3.61 3.20 8.76
N ILE A 43 3.09 4.10 7.92
CA ILE A 43 3.40 4.13 6.48
C ILE A 43 4.88 4.46 6.26
N LEU A 44 5.42 5.45 6.98
CA LEU A 44 6.83 5.81 6.88
C LEU A 44 7.73 4.67 7.35
N SER A 45 7.36 3.92 8.38
CA SER A 45 8.14 2.76 8.85
C SER A 45 8.15 1.62 7.83
N LEU A 46 7.00 1.30 7.23
CA LEU A 46 6.90 0.32 6.14
C LEU A 46 7.74 0.74 4.93
N LEU A 47 7.63 2.00 4.53
CA LEU A 47 8.41 2.55 3.42
C LEU A 47 9.91 2.52 3.69
N ALA A 48 10.34 2.87 4.92
CA ALA A 48 11.74 2.76 5.35
C ALA A 48 12.24 1.32 5.24
N LEU A 49 11.44 0.34 5.68
CA LEU A 49 11.77 -1.08 5.58
C LEU A 49 11.88 -1.54 4.13
N CYS A 50 10.97 -1.10 3.24
CA CYS A 50 11.08 -1.33 1.80
C CYS A 50 12.36 -0.74 1.20
N CYS A 51 12.72 0.50 1.57
CA CYS A 51 13.96 1.12 1.11
C CYS A 51 15.21 0.37 1.61
N LEU A 52 15.23 -0.02 2.89
CA LEU A 52 16.31 -0.86 3.45
C LEU A 52 16.44 -2.16 2.67
N PHE A 53 15.32 -2.83 2.41
CA PHE A 53 15.30 -4.06 1.62
C PHE A 53 15.86 -3.83 0.20
N LEU A 54 15.47 -2.75 -0.48
CA LEU A 54 15.99 -2.42 -1.82
C LEU A 54 17.50 -2.12 -1.82
N ILE A 55 18.03 -1.50 -0.77
CA ILE A 55 19.47 -1.22 -0.65
C ILE A 55 20.26 -2.51 -0.44
N ILE A 56 19.75 -3.43 0.39
CA ILE A 56 20.43 -4.68 0.77
C ILE A 56 20.30 -5.75 -0.34
N ARG A 57 19.19 -5.75 -1.10
CA ARG A 57 18.89 -6.78 -2.10
C ARG A 57 20.06 -6.92 -3.11
N PRO A 58 20.68 -8.11 -3.22
CA PRO A 58 21.90 -8.31 -4.03
C PRO A 58 21.63 -8.49 -5.53
N ARG A 59 20.38 -8.71 -5.95
CA ARG A 59 20.00 -8.89 -7.36
C ARG A 59 19.36 -7.63 -7.91
N GLY A 60 20.08 -6.90 -8.75
CA GLY A 60 19.47 -6.04 -9.74
C GLY A 60 19.15 -6.87 -10.96
N GLU A 61 17.86 -7.13 -11.17
CA GLU A 61 17.40 -7.60 -12.47
C GLU A 61 17.65 -6.47 -13.47
N HIS A 62 18.10 -6.79 -14.69
CA HIS A 62 18.05 -5.78 -15.75
C HIS A 62 16.57 -5.49 -16.00
N ILE A 63 16.08 -4.40 -15.41
CA ILE A 63 14.75 -3.87 -15.69
C ILE A 63 14.85 -3.29 -17.09
N ASP A 64 14.57 -4.13 -18.08
CA ASP A 64 14.21 -3.63 -19.40
C ASP A 64 12.93 -2.83 -19.20
N LEU A 65 13.05 -1.50 -19.20
CA LEU A 65 11.92 -0.59 -19.06
C LEU A 65 10.89 -0.84 -20.17
N GLY A 66 11.28 -1.59 -21.23
CA GLY A 66 10.40 -2.51 -21.93
C GLY A 66 9.05 -1.89 -22.18
N TYR A 67 9.04 -0.74 -22.87
CA TYR A 67 7.82 -0.01 -23.23
C TYR A 67 7.05 -0.79 -24.31
N THR A 68 6.82 -2.07 -24.07
CA THR A 68 6.03 -2.95 -24.90
C THR A 68 4.56 -2.62 -24.66
N PRO A 69 3.72 -2.61 -25.70
CA PRO A 69 2.27 -2.39 -25.56
C PRO A 69 1.62 -3.31 -24.53
N ALA A 70 2.16 -4.52 -24.30
CA ALA A 70 1.70 -5.44 -23.27
C ALA A 70 1.89 -4.90 -21.83
N ILE A 71 3.02 -4.24 -21.54
CA ILE A 71 3.28 -3.65 -20.22
C ILE A 71 2.43 -2.40 -20.01
N LEU A 72 2.33 -1.53 -21.02
CA LEU A 72 1.42 -0.38 -21.00
C LEU A 72 -0.04 -0.80 -20.76
N LYS A 73 -0.50 -1.88 -21.40
CA LYS A 73 -1.83 -2.44 -21.16
C LYS A 73 -1.99 -2.91 -19.71
N LYS A 74 -0.99 -3.57 -19.13
CA LYS A 74 -1.01 -3.99 -17.73
C LYS A 74 -1.07 -2.78 -16.79
N VAL A 75 -0.23 -1.77 -17.00
CA VAL A 75 -0.24 -0.54 -16.21
C VAL A 75 -1.61 0.16 -16.30
N GLY A 76 -2.16 0.30 -17.51
CA GLY A 76 -3.50 0.85 -17.72
C GLY A 76 -4.58 0.07 -16.98
N LEU A 77 -4.53 -1.26 -17.02
CA LEU A 77 -5.49 -2.10 -16.29
C LEU A 77 -5.29 -2.00 -14.77
N CYS A 78 -4.06 -1.84 -14.29
CA CYS A 78 -3.77 -1.58 -12.87
C CYS A 78 -4.42 -0.26 -12.41
N ILE A 79 -4.28 0.80 -13.20
CA ILE A 79 -4.93 2.10 -12.94
C ILE A 79 -6.45 1.92 -12.90
N VAL A 80 -7.03 1.15 -13.82
CA VAL A 80 -8.47 0.84 -13.81
C VAL A 80 -8.87 0.08 -12.55
N PHE A 81 -8.09 -0.91 -12.10
CA PHE A 81 -8.37 -1.61 -10.84
C PHE A 81 -8.30 -0.68 -9.63
N LEU A 82 -7.34 0.25 -9.59
CA LEU A 82 -7.23 1.25 -8.52
C LEU A 82 -8.39 2.27 -8.56
N ALA A 83 -8.81 2.71 -9.75
CA ALA A 83 -9.96 3.59 -9.92
C ALA A 83 -11.27 2.88 -9.53
N ALA A 84 -11.43 1.62 -9.95
CA ALA A 84 -12.57 0.78 -9.56
C ALA A 84 -12.58 0.60 -8.04
N TYR A 85 -11.43 0.34 -7.42
CA TYR A 85 -11.32 0.28 -5.96
C TYR A 85 -11.82 1.56 -5.29
N ALA A 86 -11.41 2.74 -5.77
CA ALA A 86 -11.87 4.02 -5.21
C ALA A 86 -13.40 4.18 -5.24
N VAL A 87 -14.07 3.72 -6.31
CA VAL A 87 -15.54 3.77 -6.42
C VAL A 87 -16.21 2.69 -5.57
N LEU A 88 -15.66 1.47 -5.60
CA LEU A 88 -16.19 0.31 -4.86
C LEU A 88 -15.98 0.44 -3.35
N PHE A 89 -15.02 1.27 -2.92
CA PHE A 89 -14.64 1.50 -1.54
C PHE A 89 -15.82 1.89 -0.66
N GLU A 90 -16.63 2.85 -1.12
CA GLU A 90 -17.81 3.31 -0.38
C GLU A 90 -18.99 2.32 -0.49
N ILE A 91 -19.13 1.66 -1.64
CA ILE A 91 -20.28 0.79 -1.95
C ILE A 91 -20.17 -0.55 -1.21
N PHE A 92 -19.05 -1.26 -1.41
CA PHE A 92 -18.83 -2.60 -0.84
C PHE A 92 -18.09 -2.58 0.50
N GLY A 93 -17.58 -1.43 0.90
CA GLY A 93 -16.75 -1.29 2.10
C GLY A 93 -15.30 -1.70 1.88
N PHE A 94 -14.45 -1.24 2.78
CA PHE A 94 -13.00 -1.43 2.76
C PHE A 94 -12.55 -2.89 2.57
N PRO A 95 -12.99 -3.88 3.38
CA PRO A 95 -12.41 -5.22 3.32
C PRO A 95 -12.70 -5.93 1.99
N ILE A 96 -13.91 -5.79 1.45
CA ILE A 96 -14.32 -6.42 0.19
C ILE A 96 -13.69 -5.70 -1.00
N ALA A 97 -13.73 -4.36 -1.02
CA ALA A 97 -13.11 -3.58 -2.07
C ALA A 97 -11.60 -3.88 -2.16
N THR A 98 -10.91 -3.93 -1.02
CA THR A 98 -9.47 -4.23 -0.94
C THR A 98 -9.18 -5.66 -1.41
N ALA A 99 -10.01 -6.63 -1.03
CA ALA A 99 -9.83 -8.02 -1.46
C ALA A 99 -9.99 -8.18 -2.98
N LEU A 100 -11.00 -7.54 -3.58
CA LEU A 100 -11.22 -7.55 -5.03
C LEU A 100 -10.08 -6.85 -5.79
N MET A 101 -9.61 -5.72 -5.27
CA MET A 101 -8.48 -4.99 -5.84
C MET A 101 -7.20 -5.84 -5.80
N ALA A 102 -6.87 -6.41 -4.64
CA ALA A 102 -5.69 -7.26 -4.48
C ALA A 102 -5.77 -8.53 -5.35
N PHE A 103 -6.95 -9.14 -5.48
CA PHE A 103 -7.18 -10.25 -6.40
C PHE A 103 -6.94 -9.84 -7.87
N GLY A 104 -7.54 -8.73 -8.31
CA GLY A 104 -7.42 -8.22 -9.68
C GLY A 104 -5.98 -7.89 -10.06
N VAL A 105 -5.26 -7.20 -9.17
CA VAL A 105 -3.83 -6.89 -9.33
C VAL A 105 -3.00 -8.17 -9.32
N GLY A 106 -3.26 -9.13 -8.42
CA GLY A 106 -2.57 -10.41 -8.40
C GLY A 106 -2.72 -11.19 -9.72
N LYS A 107 -3.92 -11.19 -10.30
CA LYS A 107 -4.19 -11.80 -11.61
C LYS A 107 -3.51 -11.07 -12.76
N LEU A 108 -3.43 -9.75 -12.70
CA LEU A 108 -2.79 -8.90 -13.69
C LEU A 108 -1.30 -9.26 -13.89
N PHE A 109 -0.63 -9.63 -12.80
CA PHE A 109 0.78 -10.03 -12.80
C PHE A 109 1.00 -11.54 -12.95
N GLY A 110 -0.03 -12.31 -13.31
CA GLY A 110 0.10 -13.74 -13.62
C GLY A 110 0.02 -14.68 -12.42
N GLY A 111 -0.48 -14.21 -11.28
CA GLY A 111 -0.74 -15.06 -10.12
C GLY A 111 -1.80 -16.14 -10.41
N LYS A 112 -1.65 -17.31 -9.78
CA LYS A 112 -2.66 -18.38 -9.85
C LYS A 112 -3.93 -17.92 -9.14
N THR A 113 -5.09 -18.18 -9.75
CA THR A 113 -6.39 -17.67 -9.28
C THR A 113 -6.66 -17.98 -7.81
N LEU A 114 -6.38 -19.21 -7.37
CA LEU A 114 -6.60 -19.61 -5.98
C LEU A 114 -5.74 -18.80 -5.00
N TYR A 115 -4.44 -18.66 -5.27
CA TYR A 115 -3.55 -17.89 -4.38
C TYR A 115 -3.91 -16.41 -4.38
N CYS A 116 -4.24 -15.81 -5.54
CA CYS A 116 -4.70 -14.42 -5.59
C CYS A 116 -5.97 -14.20 -4.76
N ALA A 117 -6.90 -15.15 -4.78
CA ALA A 117 -8.15 -15.05 -4.02
C ALA A 117 -7.86 -15.11 -2.51
N ILE A 118 -7.05 -16.09 -2.09
CA ILE A 118 -6.64 -16.24 -0.69
C ILE A 118 -5.89 -15.00 -0.20
N THR A 119 -4.89 -14.54 -0.95
CA THR A 119 -4.13 -13.34 -0.57
C THR A 119 -5.00 -12.09 -0.54
N GLY A 120 -5.97 -11.97 -1.46
CA GLY A 120 -6.90 -10.85 -1.47
C GLY A 120 -7.77 -10.83 -0.22
N VAL A 121 -8.38 -11.95 0.15
CA VAL A 121 -9.20 -12.08 1.36
C VAL A 121 -8.37 -11.81 2.61
N ILE A 122 -7.16 -12.40 2.71
CA ILE A 122 -6.26 -12.19 3.85
C ILE A 122 -5.86 -10.72 3.95
N LEU A 123 -5.45 -10.07 2.85
CA LEU A 123 -5.07 -8.66 2.86
C LEU A 123 -6.24 -7.75 3.23
N GLY A 124 -7.42 -7.97 2.66
CA GLY A 124 -8.61 -7.20 2.98
C GLY A 124 -8.98 -7.29 4.46
N GLY A 125 -9.02 -8.50 5.02
CA GLY A 125 -9.32 -8.72 6.43
C GLY A 125 -8.23 -8.19 7.37
N LEU A 126 -6.96 -8.48 7.09
CA LEU A 126 -5.84 -8.07 7.93
C LEU A 126 -5.70 -6.53 7.98
N LEU A 127 -5.81 -5.86 6.83
CA LEU A 127 -5.74 -4.40 6.78
C LEU A 127 -6.97 -3.78 7.44
N TYR A 128 -8.16 -4.37 7.28
CA TYR A 128 -9.35 -3.90 7.98
C TYR A 128 -9.16 -3.97 9.50
N LEU A 129 -8.67 -5.09 10.03
CA LEU A 129 -8.39 -5.23 11.47
C LEU A 129 -7.32 -4.23 11.94
N LEU A 130 -6.25 -4.07 11.16
CA LEU A 130 -5.19 -3.11 11.46
C LEU A 130 -5.75 -1.68 11.54
N PHE A 131 -6.51 -1.24 10.54
CA PHE A 131 -7.01 0.13 10.50
C PHE A 131 -8.17 0.37 11.47
N ASN A 132 -9.16 -0.52 11.48
CA ASN A 132 -10.36 -0.36 12.30
C ASN A 132 -10.10 -0.62 13.79
N SER A 133 -9.30 -1.64 14.14
CA SER A 133 -9.14 -2.05 15.55
C SER A 133 -7.87 -1.51 16.19
N LEU A 134 -6.79 -1.38 15.41
CA LEU A 134 -5.47 -0.99 15.93
C LEU A 134 -5.21 0.52 15.77
N LEU A 135 -5.64 1.08 14.64
CA LEU A 135 -5.46 2.50 14.32
C LEU A 135 -6.74 3.33 14.53
N ASP A 136 -7.85 2.71 14.98
CA ASP A 136 -9.16 3.33 15.24
C ASP A 136 -9.63 4.26 14.10
N VAL A 137 -9.30 3.89 12.86
CA VAL A 137 -9.69 4.62 11.67
C VAL A 137 -11.07 4.13 11.24
N PRO A 138 -12.09 4.99 11.20
CA PRO A 138 -13.41 4.60 10.72
C PRO A 138 -13.34 4.27 9.23
N LEU A 139 -13.55 3.00 8.90
CA LEU A 139 -13.56 2.51 7.53
C LEU A 139 -14.99 2.16 7.11
N PRO A 140 -15.40 2.48 5.86
CA PRO A 140 -16.72 2.11 5.39
C PRO A 140 -16.87 0.59 5.37
N LEU A 141 -17.97 0.12 5.92
CA LEU A 141 -18.40 -1.27 5.79
C LEU A 141 -19.26 -1.50 4.54
N GLY A 142 -19.63 -0.40 3.86
CA GLY A 142 -20.46 -0.41 2.66
C GLY A 142 -21.86 -0.93 2.99
N PHE A 143 -22.35 -1.89 2.22
CA PHE A 143 -23.67 -2.51 2.46
C PHE A 143 -23.87 -3.12 3.86
N PHE A 144 -22.80 -3.36 4.64
CA PHE A 144 -22.88 -3.92 5.98
C PHE A 144 -23.01 -2.86 7.10
N GLY A 145 -22.96 -1.56 6.78
CA GLY A 145 -23.07 -0.46 7.73
C GLY A 145 -22.94 0.91 7.07
#